data_AF-A0A6N7FZ18-F1
#
_entry.id   AF-A0A6N7FZ18-F1
#
_cell.length_a   1.000
_cell.length_b   1.000
_cell.length_c   1.000
_cell.angle_alpha   90.00
_cell.angle_beta   90.00
_cell.angle_gamma   90.00
#
_symmetry.space_group_name_H-M   'P 1'
#
loop_
_entity.id
_entity.type
_entity.pdbx_description
1 polymer ?
#
loop_
_entity_poly.entity_id
_entity_poly.type
_entity_poly.pdbx_seq_one_letter_code
_entity_poly.pdbx_strand_id
1 'polypeptide(L)'
;MRQRTPAITRRRRDELVQRVQHATEAVDVFAAASTRLRRLLPFDAAAWMTTDPATGLPTAPTRLDDLGEPRPDLCTSQWRREFLVDDVVLYRDLARAERPAGALRAAVRDPRQSARYREFLHPLGFDDELRAVLRVGASPWGVFSLLRRRGEAPFSQDETALVASLSAPLGEALRARVRPAESLRGLLRHDPPGFLLFDRRGALTSANEQARAWLAELPHERCLPSDLGVGVPMWMMATVFRAAAVSRGQGDGTARARVRSRRGPWLVCHASCLGDADGSIGSVAVVIEPAKAAEIAPIIVEAYGLSEREQQITRLIARGSSTAEMADELFLSGHTVRDYVKAVFHKVGVTSRGELVAKLFADHYEPVHLQNVVDVHND
;
A
#
# COMPACT_ATOMS: atom_id res chain seq x y z
N MET A 1 -31.22 2.97 -21.02
CA MET A 1 -30.67 2.14 -19.91
C MET A 1 -31.84 1.66 -19.04
N ARG A 2 -32.13 0.36 -18.96
CA ARG A 2 -33.15 -0.15 -18.03
C ARG A 2 -32.62 0.02 -16.59
N GLN A 3 -33.31 0.80 -15.77
CA GLN A 3 -33.03 0.90 -14.33
C GLN A 3 -33.04 -0.51 -13.73
N ARG A 4 -31.91 -0.95 -13.17
CA ARG A 4 -31.81 -2.27 -12.54
C ARG A 4 -32.45 -2.19 -11.16
N THR A 5 -33.30 -3.15 -10.85
CA THR A 5 -33.94 -3.24 -9.53
C THR A 5 -32.88 -3.33 -8.43
N PRO A 6 -33.02 -2.63 -7.29
CA PRO A 6 -32.04 -2.64 -6.19
C PRO A 6 -31.62 -4.05 -5.72
N ALA A 7 -32.54 -5.01 -5.75
CA ALA A 7 -32.27 -6.41 -5.40
C ALA A 7 -31.23 -7.09 -6.32
N ILE A 8 -31.25 -6.81 -7.62
CA ILE A 8 -30.30 -7.37 -8.59
C ILE A 8 -28.91 -6.76 -8.37
N THR A 9 -28.84 -5.46 -8.11
CA THR A 9 -27.59 -4.76 -7.81
C THR A 9 -26.95 -5.30 -6.53
N ARG A 10 -27.73 -5.49 -5.46
CA ARG A 10 -27.26 -6.09 -4.20
C ARG A 10 -26.72 -7.50 -4.41
N ARG A 11 -27.47 -8.38 -5.08
CA ARG A 11 -27.01 -9.75 -5.37
C ARG A 11 -25.69 -9.77 -6.14
N ARG A 12 -25.54 -8.94 -7.18
CA ARG A 12 -24.31 -8.87 -7.98
C ARG A 12 -23.12 -8.31 -7.19
N ARG A 13 -23.37 -7.35 -6.30
CA ARG A 13 -22.36 -6.87 -5.35
C ARG A 13 -21.90 -7.99 -4.43
N ASP A 14 -22.83 -8.75 -3.86
CA ASP A 14 -22.51 -9.83 -2.94
C ASP A 14 -21.75 -10.97 -3.67
N GLU A 15 -22.10 -11.27 -4.92
CA GLU A 15 -21.33 -12.18 -5.78
C GLU A 15 -19.90 -11.70 -6.09
N LEU A 16 -19.70 -10.38 -6.24
CA LEU A 16 -18.38 -9.78 -6.41
C LEU A 16 -17.56 -9.96 -5.13
N VAL A 17 -18.14 -9.61 -3.97
CA VAL A 17 -17.50 -9.77 -2.67
C VAL A 17 -17.11 -11.23 -2.42
N GLN A 18 -18.02 -12.17 -2.68
CA GLN A 18 -17.73 -13.59 -2.54
C GLN A 18 -16.60 -14.02 -3.48
N ARG A 19 -16.58 -13.58 -4.74
CA ARG A 19 -15.50 -13.94 -5.68
C ARG A 19 -14.15 -13.47 -5.19
N VAL A 20 -14.04 -12.22 -4.77
CA VAL A 20 -12.73 -11.68 -4.38
C VAL A 20 -12.17 -12.34 -3.14
N GLN A 21 -13.00 -12.89 -2.25
CA GLN A 21 -12.52 -13.62 -1.08
C GLN A 21 -11.75 -14.89 -1.46
N HIS A 22 -12.12 -15.54 -2.57
CA HIS A 22 -11.51 -16.80 -3.06
C HIS A 22 -10.27 -16.60 -3.93
N ALA A 23 -9.88 -15.36 -4.24
CA ALA A 23 -8.64 -15.12 -4.97
C ALA A 23 -7.41 -15.64 -4.20
N THR A 24 -6.36 -16.01 -4.91
CA THR A 24 -5.12 -16.48 -4.31
C THR A 24 -4.19 -15.31 -4.00
N GLU A 25 -4.00 -14.42 -4.96
CA GLU A 25 -3.10 -13.28 -4.86
C GLU A 25 -3.85 -11.95 -4.82
N ALA A 26 -3.16 -10.86 -4.45
CA ALA A 26 -3.74 -9.52 -4.46
C ALA A 26 -4.13 -9.04 -5.87
N VAL A 27 -3.35 -9.41 -6.90
CA VAL A 27 -3.66 -9.08 -8.30
C VAL A 27 -4.95 -9.77 -8.79
N ASP A 28 -5.24 -10.96 -8.27
CA ASP A 28 -6.46 -11.71 -8.60
C ASP A 28 -7.71 -11.05 -7.98
N VAL A 29 -7.56 -10.42 -6.81
CA VAL A 29 -8.62 -9.59 -6.20
C VAL A 29 -8.99 -8.46 -7.16
N PHE A 30 -7.99 -7.75 -7.70
CA PHE A 30 -8.23 -6.67 -8.67
C PHE A 30 -8.86 -7.17 -9.97
N ALA A 31 -8.38 -8.29 -10.52
CA ALA A 31 -8.92 -8.88 -11.74
C ALA A 31 -10.40 -9.28 -11.58
N ALA A 32 -10.72 -9.96 -10.47
CA ALA A 32 -12.09 -10.37 -10.16
C ALA A 32 -13.00 -9.18 -9.87
N ALA A 33 -12.51 -8.19 -9.11
CA ALA A 33 -13.23 -6.96 -8.80
C ALA A 33 -13.56 -6.19 -10.09
N SER A 34 -12.56 -5.89 -10.92
CA SER A 34 -12.73 -5.16 -12.18
C SER A 34 -13.74 -5.83 -13.12
N THR A 35 -13.57 -7.13 -13.38
CA THR A 35 -14.46 -7.92 -14.25
C THR A 35 -15.91 -7.86 -13.80
N ARG A 36 -16.16 -7.94 -12.49
CA ARG A 36 -17.52 -7.94 -11.92
C ARG A 36 -18.09 -6.54 -11.79
N LEU A 37 -17.25 -5.55 -11.49
CA LEU A 37 -17.66 -4.16 -11.36
C LEU A 37 -18.14 -3.58 -12.69
N ARG A 38 -17.53 -3.98 -13.83
CA ARG A 38 -18.02 -3.66 -15.18
C ARG A 38 -19.46 -4.12 -15.42
N ARG A 39 -19.91 -5.18 -14.72
CA ARG A 39 -21.30 -5.66 -14.78
C ARG A 39 -22.25 -4.89 -13.88
N LEU A 40 -21.75 -4.06 -12.97
CA LEU A 40 -22.52 -3.26 -12.03
C LEU A 40 -22.67 -1.82 -12.52
N LEU A 41 -21.55 -1.19 -12.92
CA LEU A 41 -21.50 0.14 -13.52
C LEU A 41 -20.53 0.15 -14.72
N PRO A 42 -20.83 0.91 -15.79
CA PRO A 42 -19.91 1.06 -16.91
C PRO A 42 -18.73 1.96 -16.54
N PHE A 43 -17.54 1.59 -17.01
CA PHE A 43 -16.33 2.40 -17.03
C PHE A 43 -15.46 1.92 -18.20
N ASP A 44 -14.64 2.79 -18.75
CA ASP A 44 -13.80 2.48 -19.90
C ASP A 44 -12.49 1.85 -19.47
N ALA A 45 -11.84 2.43 -18.46
CA ALA A 45 -10.53 2.02 -17.99
C ALA A 45 -10.46 2.03 -16.47
N ALA A 46 -9.51 1.28 -15.90
CA ALA A 46 -9.31 1.25 -14.46
C ALA A 46 -7.83 1.09 -14.09
N ALA A 47 -7.46 1.65 -12.93
CA ALA A 47 -6.16 1.44 -12.30
C ALA A 47 -6.37 0.96 -10.86
N TRP A 48 -5.70 -0.11 -10.48
CA TRP A 48 -5.78 -0.74 -9.15
C TRP A 48 -4.39 -0.94 -8.60
N MET A 49 -4.21 -0.66 -7.32
CA MET A 49 -2.91 -0.74 -6.65
C MET A 49 -3.15 -1.17 -5.21
N THR A 50 -2.29 -2.02 -4.68
CA THR A 50 -2.21 -2.17 -3.22
C THR A 50 -1.63 -0.90 -2.62
N THR A 51 -1.77 -0.76 -1.30
CA THR A 51 -1.10 0.30 -0.55
C THR A 51 -0.35 -0.30 0.63
N ASP A 52 0.69 0.40 1.05
CA ASP A 52 1.30 0.22 2.35
C ASP A 52 0.30 0.66 3.44
N PRO A 53 -0.21 -0.23 4.29
CA PRO A 53 -1.27 0.13 5.23
C PRO A 53 -0.81 1.09 6.33
N ALA A 54 0.50 1.23 6.56
CA ALA A 54 1.00 2.18 7.55
C ALA A 54 1.16 3.60 7.00
N THR A 55 1.42 3.75 5.69
CA THR A 55 1.67 5.07 5.08
C THR A 55 0.58 5.51 4.10
N GLY A 56 -0.26 4.58 3.64
CA GLY A 56 -1.26 4.79 2.60
C GLY A 56 -0.68 5.00 1.21
N LEU A 57 0.63 4.81 1.02
CA LEU A 57 1.26 4.97 -0.28
C LEU A 57 0.99 3.74 -1.17
N PRO A 58 0.68 3.95 -2.47
CA PRO A 58 0.57 2.86 -3.44
C PRO A 58 1.82 1.98 -3.48
N THR A 59 1.59 0.68 -3.64
CA THR A 59 2.62 -0.37 -3.76
C THR A 59 2.20 -1.41 -4.80
N ALA A 60 3.01 -2.47 -4.93
CA ALA A 60 2.73 -3.61 -5.80
C ALA A 60 1.91 -4.71 -5.08
N PRO A 61 1.10 -5.49 -5.83
CA PRO A 61 0.93 -5.44 -7.28
C PRO A 61 0.05 -4.27 -7.74
N THR A 62 0.25 -3.87 -9.00
CA THR A 62 -0.62 -2.93 -9.72
C THR A 62 -1.34 -3.64 -10.87
N ARG A 63 -2.55 -3.19 -11.20
CA ARG A 63 -3.33 -3.66 -12.35
C ARG A 63 -3.90 -2.47 -13.11
N LEU A 64 -3.63 -2.43 -14.41
CA LEU A 64 -4.18 -1.42 -15.33
C LEU A 64 -5.06 -2.12 -16.36
N ASP A 65 -6.33 -1.73 -16.43
CA ASP A 65 -7.32 -2.24 -17.38
C ASP A 65 -7.61 -1.17 -18.43
N ASP A 66 -7.43 -1.53 -19.70
CA ASP A 66 -7.80 -0.69 -20.86
C ASP A 66 -7.16 0.72 -20.87
N LEU A 67 -6.08 0.87 -20.10
CA LEU A 67 -5.14 1.97 -20.21
C LEU A 67 -4.07 1.57 -21.23
N GLY A 68 -3.82 2.45 -22.20
CA GLY A 68 -2.76 2.26 -23.19
C GLY A 68 -1.37 2.13 -22.57
N GLU A 69 -0.33 2.06 -23.40
CA GLU A 69 1.04 1.96 -22.88
C GLU A 69 1.38 3.10 -21.92
N PRO A 70 2.08 2.82 -20.80
CA PRO A 70 2.46 3.85 -19.84
C PRO A 70 3.29 4.92 -20.54
N ARG A 71 2.76 6.13 -20.54
CA ARG A 71 3.47 7.31 -21.03
C ARG A 71 4.19 7.91 -19.82
N PRO A 72 5.55 7.92 -19.78
CA PRO A 72 6.31 8.38 -18.62
C PRO A 72 5.88 9.77 -18.14
N ASP A 73 5.62 10.65 -19.12
CA ASP A 73 5.16 12.01 -18.92
C ASP A 73 3.79 12.11 -18.26
N LEU A 74 2.92 11.09 -18.40
CA LEU A 74 1.55 11.09 -17.86
C LEU A 74 1.43 10.38 -16.51
N CYS A 75 2.10 9.25 -16.31
CA CYS A 75 2.02 8.51 -15.04
C CYS A 75 2.74 9.22 -13.90
N THR A 76 3.92 9.77 -14.19
CA THR A 76 4.65 10.68 -13.29
C THR A 76 3.79 11.89 -12.93
N SER A 77 3.06 12.40 -13.92
CA SER A 77 2.15 13.53 -13.80
C SER A 77 1.01 13.27 -12.80
N GLN A 78 0.43 12.07 -12.80
CA GLN A 78 -0.67 11.72 -11.90
C GLN A 78 -0.20 11.79 -10.45
N TRP A 79 0.91 11.13 -10.10
CA TRP A 79 1.43 11.13 -8.73
C TRP A 79 1.97 12.48 -8.30
N ARG A 80 2.59 13.23 -9.23
CA ARG A 80 3.01 14.60 -8.96
C ARG A 80 1.83 15.46 -8.52
N ARG A 81 0.68 15.33 -9.18
CA ARG A 81 -0.53 16.09 -8.81
C ARG A 81 -1.15 15.60 -7.51
N GLU A 82 -1.15 14.30 -7.27
CA GLU A 82 -1.66 13.71 -6.03
C GLU A 82 -0.98 14.28 -4.77
N PHE A 83 0.31 14.62 -4.84
CA PHE A 83 1.08 15.09 -3.69
C PHE A 83 1.48 16.57 -3.72
N LEU A 84 1.64 17.19 -4.89
CA LEU A 84 2.17 18.56 -5.02
C LEU A 84 1.14 19.60 -5.46
N VAL A 85 -0.11 19.20 -5.70
CA VAL A 85 -1.18 20.08 -6.15
C VAL A 85 -2.41 19.84 -5.30
N ASP A 86 -3.00 20.92 -4.76
CA ASP A 86 -4.29 20.83 -4.09
C ASP A 86 -5.38 20.58 -5.14
N ASP A 87 -6.17 19.52 -4.93
CA ASP A 87 -7.20 19.06 -5.85
C ASP A 87 -8.32 18.35 -5.06
N VAL A 88 -9.36 17.94 -5.76
CA VAL A 88 -10.47 17.18 -5.17
C VAL A 88 -10.26 15.67 -5.32
N VAL A 89 -10.88 14.91 -4.41
CA VAL A 89 -10.91 13.44 -4.47
C VAL A 89 -9.49 12.84 -4.48
N LEU A 90 -8.60 13.38 -3.65
CA LEU A 90 -7.28 12.81 -3.40
C LEU A 90 -7.42 11.56 -2.53
N TYR A 91 -6.58 10.55 -2.75
CA TYR A 91 -6.59 9.31 -1.97
C TYR A 91 -6.33 9.56 -0.49
N ARG A 92 -5.46 10.53 -0.16
CA ARG A 92 -5.18 10.93 1.22
C ARG A 92 -6.43 11.44 1.97
N ASP A 93 -7.33 12.10 1.25
CA ASP A 93 -8.57 12.65 1.82
C ASP A 93 -9.64 11.55 1.90
N LEU A 94 -9.78 10.75 0.84
CA LEU A 94 -10.70 9.60 0.82
C LEU A 94 -10.35 8.55 1.89
N ALA A 95 -9.06 8.38 2.21
CA ALA A 95 -8.62 7.47 3.26
C ALA A 95 -9.16 7.86 4.65
N ARG A 96 -9.53 9.12 4.86
CA ARG A 96 -10.07 9.67 6.12
C ARG A 96 -11.55 10.04 6.04
N ALA A 97 -12.10 10.20 4.84
CA ALA A 97 -13.50 10.55 4.62
C ALA A 97 -14.45 9.47 5.14
N GLU A 98 -15.66 9.84 5.55
CA GLU A 98 -16.71 8.88 5.96
C GLU A 98 -17.01 7.88 4.82
N ARG A 99 -17.15 8.40 3.60
CA ARG A 99 -17.26 7.62 2.37
C ARG A 99 -15.90 7.54 1.67
N PRO A 100 -15.26 6.36 1.58
CA PRO A 100 -13.93 6.21 1.00
C PRO A 100 -13.96 6.14 -0.54
N ALA A 101 -14.88 6.86 -1.17
CA ALA A 101 -14.97 6.98 -2.62
C ALA A 101 -15.54 8.33 -3.04
N GLY A 102 -15.12 8.82 -4.22
CA GLY A 102 -15.63 10.06 -4.79
C GLY A 102 -15.43 10.10 -6.30
N ALA A 103 -16.33 10.82 -7.00
CA ALA A 103 -16.21 11.10 -8.43
C ALA A 103 -15.83 12.57 -8.65
N LEU A 104 -14.90 12.83 -9.58
CA LEU A 104 -14.40 14.17 -9.85
C LEU A 104 -15.54 15.12 -10.27
N ARG A 105 -16.36 14.73 -11.25
CA ARG A 105 -17.46 15.58 -11.76
C ARG A 105 -18.56 15.82 -10.72
N ALA A 106 -18.68 14.95 -9.72
CA ALA A 106 -19.60 15.16 -8.60
C ALA A 106 -19.03 16.11 -7.53
N ALA A 107 -17.70 16.20 -7.43
CA ALA A 107 -17.02 17.01 -6.42
C ALA A 107 -16.88 18.50 -6.80
N VAL A 108 -17.00 18.83 -8.09
CA VAL A 108 -16.83 20.21 -8.58
C VAL A 108 -17.91 20.58 -9.61
N ARG A 109 -18.26 21.87 -9.65
CA ARG A 109 -19.18 22.41 -10.67
C ARG A 109 -18.53 22.48 -12.06
N ASP A 110 -17.29 22.95 -12.12
CA ASP A 110 -16.47 22.97 -13.35
C ASP A 110 -15.26 22.05 -13.17
N PRO A 111 -15.15 20.95 -13.94
CA PRO A 111 -14.05 20.00 -13.83
C PRO A 111 -12.71 20.62 -14.20
N ARG A 112 -12.71 21.72 -14.98
CA ARG A 112 -11.50 22.46 -15.31
C ARG A 112 -10.88 23.16 -14.11
N GLN A 113 -11.51 23.18 -12.93
CA GLN A 113 -10.84 23.65 -11.71
C GLN A 113 -9.78 22.63 -11.23
N SER A 114 -10.00 21.34 -11.48
CA SER A 114 -9.06 20.27 -11.15
C SER A 114 -7.88 20.26 -12.13
N ALA A 115 -6.66 20.35 -11.59
CA ALA A 115 -5.44 20.21 -12.40
C ALA A 115 -5.34 18.79 -12.99
N ARG A 116 -5.75 17.77 -12.22
CA ARG A 116 -5.83 16.39 -12.68
C ARG A 116 -6.79 16.23 -13.86
N TYR A 117 -7.95 16.91 -13.86
CA TYR A 117 -8.82 16.89 -15.03
C TYR A 117 -8.16 17.53 -16.24
N ARG A 118 -7.70 18.79 -16.12
CA ARG A 118 -7.17 19.57 -17.25
C ARG A 118 -5.96 18.93 -17.92
N GLU A 119 -5.06 18.37 -17.12
CA GLU A 119 -3.71 18.03 -17.57
C GLU A 119 -3.43 16.53 -17.62
N PHE A 120 -4.34 15.69 -17.09
CA PHE A 120 -4.19 14.23 -17.13
C PHE A 120 -5.41 13.54 -17.77
N LEU A 121 -6.62 13.73 -17.22
CA LEU A 121 -7.82 13.05 -17.73
C LEU A 121 -8.23 13.53 -19.12
N HIS A 122 -8.37 14.84 -19.28
CA HIS A 122 -8.86 15.44 -20.51
C HIS A 122 -7.94 15.17 -21.71
N PRO A 123 -6.59 15.30 -21.62
CA PRO A 123 -5.67 14.92 -22.70
C PRO A 123 -5.74 13.44 -23.09
N LEU A 124 -6.09 12.56 -22.14
CA LEU A 124 -6.27 11.12 -22.37
C LEU A 124 -7.66 10.75 -22.91
N GLY A 125 -8.54 11.72 -23.12
CA GLY A 125 -9.89 11.49 -23.63
C GLY A 125 -10.91 11.03 -22.58
N PHE A 126 -10.56 11.13 -21.29
CA PHE A 126 -11.47 10.86 -20.17
C PHE A 126 -12.16 12.14 -19.69
N ASP A 127 -13.41 12.03 -19.25
CA ASP A 127 -14.23 13.15 -18.77
C ASP A 127 -14.62 13.04 -17.28
N ASP A 128 -14.56 11.84 -16.71
CA ASP A 128 -14.78 11.65 -15.28
C ASP A 128 -13.89 10.55 -14.72
N GLU A 129 -13.62 10.65 -13.42
CA GLU A 129 -12.82 9.70 -12.65
C GLU A 129 -13.49 9.46 -11.30
N LEU A 130 -13.82 8.20 -11.02
CA LEU A 130 -14.28 7.74 -9.72
C LEU A 130 -13.14 7.01 -9.02
N ARG A 131 -12.71 7.54 -7.88
CA ARG A 131 -11.65 6.97 -7.05
C ARG A 131 -12.20 6.36 -5.79
N ALA A 132 -11.51 5.36 -5.27
CA ALA A 132 -11.81 4.79 -3.97
C ALA A 132 -10.57 4.28 -3.25
N VAL A 133 -10.65 4.29 -1.92
CA VAL A 133 -9.69 3.67 -1.01
C VAL A 133 -10.32 2.41 -0.45
N LEU A 134 -9.60 1.30 -0.51
CA LEU A 134 -9.98 0.00 0.02
C LEU A 134 -9.41 -0.13 1.42
N ARG A 135 -10.17 0.31 2.44
CA ARG A 135 -9.69 0.30 3.83
C ARG A 135 -10.46 -0.66 4.74
N VAL A 136 -9.74 -1.19 5.73
CA VAL A 136 -10.31 -1.91 6.88
C VAL A 136 -10.03 -1.07 8.11
N GLY A 137 -11.08 -0.57 8.77
CA GLY A 137 -10.91 0.48 9.78
C GLY A 137 -10.28 1.73 9.15
N ALA A 138 -9.20 2.22 9.76
CA ALA A 138 -8.43 3.36 9.24
C ALA A 138 -7.34 2.96 8.22
N SER A 139 -7.08 1.66 8.07
CA SER A 139 -5.88 1.17 7.37
C SER A 139 -6.17 0.93 5.88
N PRO A 140 -5.53 1.67 4.96
CA PRO A 140 -5.70 1.50 3.53
C PRO A 140 -4.92 0.28 3.02
N TRP A 141 -5.59 -0.66 2.39
CA TRP A 141 -4.99 -1.86 1.80
C TRP A 141 -4.85 -1.79 0.28
N GLY A 142 -5.60 -0.88 -0.35
CA GLY A 142 -5.46 -0.58 -1.76
C GLY A 142 -6.19 0.68 -2.16
N VAL A 143 -5.95 1.10 -3.38
CA VAL A 143 -6.63 2.20 -4.03
C VAL A 143 -6.99 1.80 -5.44
N PHE A 144 -8.05 2.41 -5.97
CA PHE A 144 -8.33 2.28 -7.39
C PHE A 144 -9.00 3.52 -7.98
N SER A 145 -8.99 3.56 -9.30
CA SER A 145 -9.60 4.60 -10.13
C SER A 145 -10.36 3.94 -11.27
N LEU A 146 -11.56 4.44 -11.54
CA LEU A 146 -12.38 4.10 -12.70
C LEU A 146 -12.54 5.34 -13.56
N LEU A 147 -12.36 5.18 -14.87
CA LEU A 147 -12.35 6.27 -15.84
C LEU A 147 -13.50 6.12 -16.83
N ARG A 148 -14.16 7.24 -17.16
CA ARG A 148 -15.16 7.31 -18.24
C ARG A 148 -14.71 8.27 -19.32
N ARG A 149 -14.92 7.87 -20.58
CA ARG A 149 -14.62 8.67 -21.77
C ARG A 149 -15.64 9.78 -21.98
N ARG A 150 -15.25 10.74 -22.82
CA ARG A 150 -16.14 11.81 -23.27
C ARG A 150 -17.39 11.26 -23.96
N GLY A 151 -18.52 11.91 -23.71
CA GLY A 151 -19.82 11.53 -24.27
C GLY A 151 -20.63 10.59 -23.39
N GLU A 152 -20.03 10.00 -22.36
CA GLU A 152 -20.76 9.27 -21.33
C GLU A 152 -21.27 10.19 -20.22
N ALA A 153 -22.29 9.73 -19.49
CA ALA A 153 -22.76 10.43 -18.29
C ALA A 153 -21.70 10.32 -17.17
N PRO A 154 -21.45 11.42 -16.43
CA PRO A 154 -20.61 11.38 -15.23
C PRO A 154 -21.05 10.30 -14.23
N PHE A 155 -20.13 9.87 -13.37
CA PHE A 155 -20.46 8.93 -12.31
C PHE A 155 -21.50 9.54 -11.36
N SER A 156 -22.58 8.79 -11.12
CA SER A 156 -23.66 9.25 -10.26
C SER A 156 -23.30 9.09 -8.77
N GLN A 157 -24.10 9.72 -7.90
CA GLN A 157 -23.97 9.51 -6.46
C GLN A 157 -24.26 8.06 -6.05
N ASP A 158 -25.21 7.39 -6.73
CA ASP A 158 -25.53 5.98 -6.47
C ASP A 158 -24.37 5.05 -6.88
N GLU A 159 -23.70 5.35 -7.99
CA GLU A 159 -22.51 4.63 -8.43
C GLU A 159 -21.35 4.85 -7.45
N THR A 160 -21.18 6.08 -6.97
CA THR A 160 -20.19 6.42 -5.94
C THR A 160 -20.48 5.69 -4.62
N ALA A 161 -21.74 5.65 -4.18
CA ALA A 161 -22.15 4.93 -2.98
C ALA A 161 -21.97 3.40 -3.12
N LEU A 162 -22.27 2.85 -4.30
CA LEU A 162 -22.00 1.45 -4.61
C LEU A 162 -20.51 1.13 -4.50
N VAL A 163 -19.65 1.95 -5.10
CA VAL A 163 -18.19 1.78 -5.00
C VAL A 163 -17.72 1.94 -3.56
N ALA A 164 -18.18 2.95 -2.82
CA ALA A 164 -17.84 3.12 -1.41
C ALA A 164 -18.19 1.87 -0.57
N SER A 165 -19.31 1.21 -0.88
CA SER A 165 -19.75 -0.01 -0.19
C SER A 165 -18.83 -1.22 -0.42
N LEU A 166 -17.94 -1.17 -1.42
CA LEU A 166 -16.96 -2.22 -1.73
C LEU A 166 -15.63 -2.02 -0.99
N SER A 167 -15.38 -0.85 -0.37
CA SER A 167 -14.12 -0.54 0.30
C SER A 167 -13.70 -1.61 1.31
N ALA A 168 -14.53 -1.84 2.34
CA ALA A 168 -14.18 -2.77 3.41
C ALA A 168 -14.08 -4.23 2.91
N PRO A 169 -15.04 -4.76 2.13
CA PRO A 169 -14.92 -6.13 1.63
C PRO A 169 -13.70 -6.39 0.74
N LEU A 170 -13.34 -5.45 -0.15
CA LEU A 170 -12.14 -5.59 -0.97
C LEU A 170 -10.86 -5.37 -0.16
N GLY A 171 -10.88 -4.42 0.79
CA GLY A 171 -9.77 -4.21 1.72
C GLY A 171 -9.49 -5.44 2.57
N GLU A 172 -10.52 -6.12 3.06
CA GLU A 172 -10.40 -7.39 3.78
C GLU A 172 -9.79 -8.50 2.91
N ALA A 173 -10.23 -8.59 1.65
CA ALA A 173 -9.66 -9.54 0.70
C ALA A 173 -8.15 -9.27 0.52
N LEU A 174 -7.74 -8.02 0.31
CA LEU A 174 -6.32 -7.66 0.17
C LEU A 174 -5.53 -7.93 1.46
N ARG A 175 -6.06 -7.50 2.61
CA ARG A 175 -5.47 -7.73 3.93
C ARG A 175 -5.13 -9.21 4.16
N ALA A 176 -6.03 -10.11 3.77
CA ALA A 176 -5.83 -11.54 3.93
C ALA A 176 -4.65 -12.11 3.11
N ARG A 177 -4.21 -11.44 2.03
CA ARG A 177 -3.04 -11.86 1.21
C ARG A 177 -1.71 -11.24 1.66
N VAL A 178 -1.73 -10.32 2.61
CA VAL A 178 -0.49 -9.76 3.19
C VAL A 178 0.13 -10.71 4.22
N ARG A 179 -0.56 -11.81 4.55
CA ARG A 179 -0.11 -12.78 5.55
C ARG A 179 1.28 -13.33 5.19
N PRO A 180 2.22 -13.33 6.15
CA PRO A 180 3.59 -13.75 5.91
C PRO A 180 3.62 -15.20 5.41
N ALA A 181 4.42 -15.44 4.38
CA ALA A 181 4.71 -16.80 3.96
C ALA A 181 5.39 -17.56 5.10
N GLU A 182 5.17 -18.86 5.14
CA GLU A 182 5.88 -19.75 6.06
C GLU A 182 7.40 -19.60 5.82
N SER A 183 8.11 -19.11 6.85
CA SER A 183 9.55 -19.25 7.06
C SER A 183 10.45 -18.93 5.84
N LEU A 184 10.86 -17.66 5.67
CA LEU A 184 11.95 -17.27 4.77
C LEU A 184 13.33 -17.42 5.44
N ARG A 185 13.58 -18.55 6.11
CA ARG A 185 14.84 -18.87 6.82
C ARG A 185 16.11 -18.96 5.93
N GLY A 186 16.09 -18.44 4.69
CA GLY A 186 17.17 -18.67 3.72
C GLY A 186 17.56 -17.51 2.80
N LEU A 187 17.02 -16.29 2.96
CA LEU A 187 17.25 -15.20 1.99
C LEU A 187 17.87 -13.91 2.56
N LEU A 188 18.28 -13.89 3.83
CA LEU A 188 19.08 -12.79 4.38
C LEU A 188 20.53 -12.88 3.87
N ARG A 189 20.72 -12.65 2.57
CA ARG A 189 22.00 -12.09 2.14
C ARG A 189 21.96 -10.63 2.58
N HIS A 190 23.00 -10.17 3.28
CA HIS A 190 23.27 -8.74 3.45
C HIS A 190 23.65 -8.13 2.10
N ASP A 191 22.73 -8.20 1.14
CA ASP A 191 22.90 -7.58 -0.15
C ASP A 191 22.85 -6.06 0.07
N PRO A 192 23.78 -5.30 -0.54
CA PRO A 192 23.90 -3.87 -0.27
C PRO A 192 22.62 -3.10 -0.66
N PRO A 193 22.46 -1.85 -0.19
CA PRO A 193 21.36 -1.00 -0.62
C PRO A 193 21.50 -0.57 -2.09
N GLY A 194 20.37 -0.52 -2.77
CA GLY A 194 20.23 0.13 -4.06
C GLY A 194 19.95 1.62 -3.90
N PHE A 195 20.62 2.46 -4.68
CA PHE A 195 20.43 3.90 -4.70
C PHE A 195 19.87 4.34 -6.06
N LEU A 196 18.83 5.15 -6.02
CA LEU A 196 18.18 5.79 -7.16
C LEU A 196 18.13 7.31 -6.89
N LEU A 197 18.38 8.12 -7.90
CA LEU A 197 18.24 9.57 -7.83
C LEU A 197 17.24 10.05 -8.85
N PHE A 198 16.25 10.81 -8.40
CA PHE A 198 15.22 11.42 -9.25
C PHE A 198 15.35 12.93 -9.25
N ASP A 199 15.18 13.56 -10.41
CA ASP A 199 15.10 15.01 -10.49
C ASP A 199 13.75 15.56 -9.96
N ARG A 200 13.61 16.89 -9.94
CA ARG A 200 12.37 17.59 -9.53
C ARG A 200 11.12 17.21 -10.35
N ARG A 201 11.31 16.67 -11.56
CA ARG A 201 10.23 16.25 -12.45
C ARG A 201 9.87 14.78 -12.25
N GLY A 202 10.65 14.03 -11.47
CA GLY A 202 10.49 12.60 -11.24
C GLY A 202 11.18 11.74 -12.28
N ALA A 203 12.09 12.28 -13.09
CA ALA A 203 12.91 11.49 -14.01
C ALA A 203 14.08 10.86 -13.26
N LEU A 204 14.35 9.57 -13.51
CA LEU A 204 15.48 8.86 -12.91
C LEU A 204 16.79 9.33 -13.58
N THR A 205 17.66 9.99 -12.81
CA THR A 205 18.93 10.54 -13.30
C THR A 205 20.15 9.71 -12.94
N SER A 206 20.07 8.89 -11.89
CA SER A 206 21.15 7.96 -11.52
C SER A 206 20.61 6.72 -10.82
N ALA A 207 21.30 5.59 -11.01
CA ALA A 207 21.02 4.32 -10.36
C ALA A 207 22.30 3.48 -10.27
N ASN A 208 22.58 2.89 -9.10
CA ASN A 208 23.65 1.90 -8.98
C ASN A 208 23.18 0.49 -9.42
N GLU A 209 24.12 -0.43 -9.63
CA GLU A 209 23.80 -1.82 -10.04
C GLU A 209 22.88 -2.54 -9.05
N GLN A 210 23.04 -2.24 -7.77
CA GLN A 210 22.23 -2.85 -6.73
C GLN A 210 20.76 -2.39 -6.80
N ALA A 211 20.49 -1.14 -7.17
CA ALA A 211 19.14 -0.68 -7.45
C ALA A 211 18.54 -1.42 -8.65
N ARG A 212 19.33 -1.66 -9.71
CA ARG A 212 18.86 -2.44 -10.88
C ARG A 212 18.47 -3.86 -10.47
N ALA A 213 19.30 -4.50 -9.65
CA ALA A 213 19.03 -5.83 -9.11
C ALA A 213 17.74 -5.84 -8.28
N TRP A 214 17.59 -4.91 -7.33
CA TRP A 214 16.39 -4.84 -6.50
C TRP A 214 15.12 -4.53 -7.28
N LEU A 215 15.19 -3.64 -8.27
CA LEU A 215 14.05 -3.35 -9.15
C LEU A 215 13.63 -4.59 -9.96
N ALA A 216 14.56 -5.47 -10.35
CA ALA A 216 14.25 -6.72 -11.04
C ALA A 216 13.59 -7.79 -10.14
N GLU A 217 13.76 -7.66 -8.82
CA GLU A 217 13.11 -8.52 -7.81
C GLU A 217 11.69 -8.09 -7.48
N LEU A 218 11.26 -6.89 -7.88
CA LEU A 218 9.89 -6.44 -7.65
C LEU A 218 8.90 -7.20 -8.53
N PRO A 219 7.62 -7.33 -8.11
CA PRO A 219 6.59 -8.00 -8.92
C PRO A 219 6.54 -7.43 -10.34
N HIS A 220 6.34 -8.32 -11.33
CA HIS A 220 6.24 -7.93 -12.73
C HIS A 220 5.04 -7.01 -12.94
N GLU A 221 5.31 -5.73 -13.11
CA GLU A 221 4.31 -4.71 -13.36
C GLU A 221 4.73 -3.79 -14.50
N ARG A 222 3.81 -2.96 -14.97
CA ARG A 222 4.15 -1.98 -16.00
C ARG A 222 5.06 -0.92 -15.41
N CYS A 223 6.32 -0.93 -15.83
CA CYS A 223 7.32 0.06 -15.44
C CYS A 223 7.34 1.25 -16.39
N LEU A 224 7.75 2.40 -15.87
CA LEU A 224 8.10 3.57 -16.64
C LEU A 224 9.51 3.36 -17.23
N PRO A 225 9.71 3.50 -18.55
CA PRO A 225 11.06 3.52 -19.10
C PRO A 225 11.84 4.71 -18.54
N SER A 226 13.16 4.54 -18.42
CA SER A 226 14.11 5.60 -18.08
C SER A 226 15.24 5.64 -19.09
N ASP A 227 15.89 6.80 -19.20
CA ASP A 227 17.06 7.00 -20.06
C ASP A 227 18.27 6.14 -19.63
N LEU A 228 18.24 5.58 -18.42
CA LEU A 228 19.25 4.65 -17.89
C LEU A 228 19.01 3.18 -18.29
N GLY A 229 17.99 2.90 -19.10
CA GLY A 229 17.62 1.53 -19.51
C GLY A 229 17.02 0.69 -18.39
N VAL A 230 16.57 1.31 -17.30
CA VAL A 230 15.93 0.63 -16.15
C VAL A 230 14.45 0.98 -16.11
N GLY A 231 13.60 -0.04 -15.94
CA GLY A 231 12.19 0.18 -15.67
C GLY A 231 11.96 0.63 -14.23
N VAL A 232 11.31 1.77 -14.02
CA VAL A 232 10.90 2.25 -12.69
C VAL A 232 9.43 1.88 -12.45
N PRO A 233 9.09 1.15 -11.37
CA PRO A 233 7.72 0.87 -11.00
C PRO A 233 6.89 2.14 -10.83
N MET A 234 5.69 2.17 -11.42
CA MET A 234 4.86 3.38 -11.42
C MET A 234 4.47 3.84 -10.01
N TRP A 235 4.22 2.91 -9.09
CA TRP A 235 3.86 3.23 -7.71
C TRP A 235 5.03 3.88 -6.95
N MET A 236 6.29 3.65 -7.34
CA MET A 236 7.45 4.27 -6.70
C MET A 236 7.41 5.80 -6.82
N MET A 237 6.81 6.32 -7.89
CA MET A 237 6.62 7.75 -8.06
C MET A 237 5.72 8.36 -6.99
N ALA A 238 4.79 7.59 -6.40
CA ALA A 238 4.02 8.05 -5.27
C ALA A 238 4.90 8.32 -4.04
N THR A 239 5.87 7.43 -3.77
CA THR A 239 6.86 7.60 -2.71
C THR A 239 7.78 8.80 -2.99
N VAL A 240 8.27 8.94 -4.23
CA VAL A 240 9.10 10.07 -4.66
C VAL A 240 8.38 11.41 -4.45
N PHE A 241 7.17 11.55 -4.97
CA PHE A 241 6.43 12.82 -4.88
C PHE A 241 5.85 13.08 -3.49
N ARG A 242 5.60 12.05 -2.70
CA ARG A 242 5.26 12.23 -1.28
C ARG A 242 6.42 12.86 -0.52
N ALA A 243 7.65 12.40 -0.74
CA ALA A 243 8.81 13.03 -0.14
C ALA A 243 8.92 14.48 -0.64
N ALA A 244 8.84 14.70 -1.96
CA ALA A 244 8.95 16.03 -2.59
C ALA A 244 7.89 17.06 -2.13
N ALA A 245 6.81 16.63 -1.49
CA ALA A 245 5.76 17.49 -0.97
C ALA A 245 6.26 18.49 0.10
N VAL A 246 7.44 18.26 0.68
CA VAL A 246 8.08 19.23 1.58
C VAL A 246 8.36 20.57 0.89
N SER A 247 8.56 20.58 -0.43
CA SER A 247 8.70 21.81 -1.23
C SER A 247 7.42 22.67 -1.25
N ARG A 248 6.30 22.09 -0.80
CA ARG A 248 5.00 22.75 -0.61
C ARG A 248 4.67 22.94 0.88
N GLY A 249 5.64 22.76 1.77
CA GLY A 249 5.43 22.80 3.22
C GLY A 249 4.65 21.60 3.77
N GLN A 250 4.59 20.48 3.04
CA GLN A 250 3.88 19.27 3.45
C GLN A 250 4.84 18.13 3.80
N GLY A 251 4.72 17.57 5.00
CA GLY A 251 5.57 16.48 5.46
C GLY A 251 6.98 16.94 5.85
N ASP A 252 7.88 15.98 6.06
CA ASP A 252 9.25 16.19 6.58
C ASP A 252 10.34 15.98 5.52
N GLY A 253 9.96 15.83 4.25
CA GLY A 253 10.87 15.56 3.15
C GLY A 253 11.21 14.08 2.97
N THR A 254 10.59 13.19 3.74
CA THR A 254 10.77 11.74 3.63
C THR A 254 9.48 11.01 3.26
N ALA A 255 9.62 9.84 2.66
CA ALA A 255 8.50 8.92 2.42
C ALA A 255 9.00 7.49 2.39
N ARG A 256 8.17 6.54 2.83
CA ARG A 256 8.52 5.12 2.80
C ARG A 256 7.37 4.25 2.33
N ALA A 257 7.67 3.27 1.50
CA ALA A 257 6.74 2.26 1.05
C ALA A 257 7.43 0.89 1.17
N ARG A 258 6.73 -0.10 1.75
CA ARG A 258 7.22 -1.47 1.84
C ARG A 258 6.47 -2.35 0.86
N VAL A 259 7.23 -3.15 0.12
CA VAL A 259 6.74 -3.97 -0.98
C VAL A 259 7.33 -5.36 -0.87
N ARG A 260 6.54 -6.37 -1.20
CA ARG A 260 7.01 -7.75 -1.21
C ARG A 260 7.73 -8.04 -2.52
N SER A 261 8.95 -8.56 -2.45
CA SER A 261 9.67 -9.02 -3.63
C SER A 261 9.10 -10.34 -4.17
N ARG A 262 9.43 -10.68 -5.40
CA ARG A 262 9.05 -11.94 -6.06
C ARG A 262 9.57 -13.18 -5.35
N ARG A 263 10.71 -13.06 -4.67
CA ARG A 263 11.34 -14.16 -3.92
C ARG A 263 10.81 -14.30 -2.50
N GLY A 264 9.88 -13.44 -2.08
CA GLY A 264 9.27 -13.49 -0.76
C GLY A 264 9.67 -12.38 0.22
N PRO A 265 10.94 -11.96 0.36
CA PRO A 265 11.31 -10.98 1.38
C PRO A 265 10.69 -9.62 1.08
N TRP A 266 10.43 -8.87 2.15
CA TRP A 266 10.01 -7.48 2.06
C TRP A 266 11.20 -6.59 1.71
N LEU A 267 10.97 -5.65 0.82
CA LEU A 267 11.86 -4.53 0.55
C LEU A 267 11.23 -3.26 1.08
N VAL A 268 12.07 -2.33 1.53
CA VAL A 268 11.70 -0.95 1.82
C VAL A 268 12.22 -0.05 0.72
N CYS A 269 11.37 0.86 0.24
CA CYS A 269 11.76 1.98 -0.59
C CYS A 269 11.63 3.26 0.23
N HIS A 270 12.76 3.85 0.60
CA HIS A 270 12.83 5.07 1.40
C HIS A 270 13.27 6.24 0.51
N ALA A 271 12.36 7.18 0.29
CA ALA A 271 12.63 8.42 -0.42
C ALA A 271 12.98 9.55 0.56
N SER A 272 13.99 10.35 0.22
CA SER A 272 14.39 11.55 0.95
C SER A 272 14.73 12.67 -0.01
N CYS A 273 14.22 13.87 0.27
CA CYS A 273 14.51 15.06 -0.52
C CYS A 273 15.90 15.59 -0.21
N LEU A 274 16.60 16.00 -1.26
CA LEU A 274 17.90 16.66 -1.18
C LEU A 274 17.70 18.17 -1.35
N GLY A 275 18.38 18.93 -0.50
CA GLY A 275 18.50 20.37 -0.67
C GLY A 275 19.58 20.69 -1.70
N ASP A 276 19.32 21.69 -2.54
CA ASP A 276 20.33 22.28 -3.42
C ASP A 276 21.10 23.38 -2.67
N ALA A 277 22.23 23.81 -3.23
CA ALA A 277 23.12 24.80 -2.60
C ALA A 277 22.45 26.16 -2.36
N ASP A 278 21.39 26.48 -3.11
CA ASP A 278 20.58 27.69 -2.94
C ASP A 278 19.49 27.57 -1.85
N GLY A 279 19.45 26.44 -1.14
CA GLY A 279 18.45 26.15 -0.10
C GLY A 279 17.09 25.70 -0.67
N SER A 280 16.95 25.58 -1.99
CA SER A 280 15.75 25.02 -2.60
C SER A 280 15.76 23.49 -2.53
N ILE A 281 14.58 22.88 -2.68
CA ILE A 281 14.45 21.42 -2.67
C ILE A 281 14.65 20.90 -4.09
N GLY A 282 15.70 20.12 -4.25
CA GLY A 282 16.25 19.65 -5.51
C GLY A 282 15.73 18.30 -5.92
N SER A 283 16.61 17.32 -5.84
CA SER A 283 16.36 15.94 -6.23
C SER A 283 15.77 15.10 -5.09
N VAL A 284 15.25 13.92 -5.40
CA VAL A 284 14.82 12.93 -4.42
C VAL A 284 15.71 11.70 -4.55
N ALA A 285 16.40 11.34 -3.48
CA ALA A 285 17.11 10.08 -3.39
C ALA A 285 16.16 8.99 -2.89
N VAL A 286 16.18 7.81 -3.53
CA VAL A 286 15.46 6.63 -3.07
C VAL A 286 16.46 5.52 -2.76
N VAL A 287 16.38 4.98 -1.55
CA VAL A 287 17.10 3.77 -1.14
C VAL A 287 16.14 2.59 -1.22
N ILE A 288 16.56 1.51 -1.87
CA ILE A 288 15.84 0.23 -1.90
C ILE A 288 16.72 -0.86 -1.27
N GLU A 289 16.20 -1.52 -0.23
CA GLU A 289 16.93 -2.55 0.50
C GLU A 289 15.96 -3.53 1.18
N PRO A 290 16.42 -4.71 1.64
CA PRO A 290 15.63 -5.59 2.48
C PRO A 290 15.09 -4.86 3.71
N ALA A 291 13.78 -4.92 3.92
CA ALA A 291 13.14 -4.27 5.05
C ALA A 291 13.49 -4.98 6.35
N LYS A 292 13.79 -4.22 7.40
CA LYS A 292 14.02 -4.75 8.74
C LYS A 292 12.68 -5.10 9.39
N ALA A 293 12.70 -6.01 10.38
CA ALA A 293 11.50 -6.40 11.12
C ALA A 293 10.70 -5.20 11.67
N ALA A 294 11.39 -4.19 12.20
CA ALA A 294 10.75 -3.00 12.74
C ALA A 294 9.97 -2.19 11.69
N GLU A 295 10.35 -2.28 10.41
CA GLU A 295 9.69 -1.58 9.30
C GLU A 295 8.46 -2.33 8.79
N ILE A 296 8.42 -3.65 8.98
CA ILE A 296 7.34 -4.54 8.55
C ILE A 296 6.33 -4.80 9.66
N ALA A 297 6.74 -4.73 10.93
CA ALA A 297 5.88 -4.93 12.09
C ALA A 297 4.55 -4.14 12.02
N PRO A 298 4.51 -2.85 11.63
CA PRO A 298 3.24 -2.13 11.48
C PRO A 298 2.29 -2.76 10.46
N ILE A 299 2.82 -3.27 9.34
CA ILE A 299 2.01 -3.93 8.30
C ILE A 299 1.42 -5.23 8.82
N ILE A 300 2.23 -6.03 9.51
CA ILE A 300 1.82 -7.32 10.06
C ILE A 300 0.75 -7.16 11.12
N VAL A 301 0.92 -6.17 12.00
CA VAL A 301 -0.07 -5.77 13.01
C VAL A 301 -1.41 -5.44 12.37
N GLU A 302 -1.40 -4.60 11.33
CA GLU A 302 -2.61 -4.26 10.59
C GLU A 302 -3.21 -5.48 9.88
N ALA A 303 -2.36 -6.37 9.34
CA ALA A 303 -2.79 -7.56 8.60
C ALA A 303 -3.56 -8.55 9.48
N TYR A 304 -3.19 -8.66 10.76
CA TYR A 304 -3.90 -9.49 11.73
C TYR A 304 -5.11 -8.80 12.36
N GLY A 305 -5.35 -7.51 12.09
CA GLY A 305 -6.49 -6.78 12.65
C GLY A 305 -6.44 -6.69 14.17
N LEU A 306 -5.23 -6.53 14.72
CA LEU A 306 -5.03 -6.37 16.15
C LEU A 306 -5.52 -4.99 16.60
N SER A 307 -6.40 -4.93 17.60
CA SER A 307 -6.79 -3.70 18.27
C SER A 307 -5.59 -3.03 18.93
N GLU A 308 -5.66 -1.73 19.21
CA GLU A 308 -4.56 -1.01 19.86
C GLU A 308 -4.06 -1.69 21.14
N ARG A 309 -4.98 -2.25 21.94
CA ARG A 309 -4.64 -3.00 23.15
C ARG A 309 -3.98 -4.34 22.84
N GLU A 310 -4.47 -5.07 21.84
CA GLU A 310 -3.84 -6.31 21.38
C GLU A 310 -2.44 -6.04 20.80
N GLN A 311 -2.21 -4.89 20.16
CA GLN A 311 -0.89 -4.46 19.68
C GLN A 311 0.08 -4.19 20.83
N GLN A 312 -0.37 -3.49 21.87
CA GLN A 312 0.41 -3.26 23.09
C GLN A 312 0.84 -4.59 23.72
N ILE A 313 -0.12 -5.51 23.91
CA ILE A 313 0.13 -6.87 24.44
C ILE A 313 1.13 -7.62 23.55
N THR A 314 0.96 -7.56 22.22
CA THR A 314 1.86 -8.22 21.26
C THR A 314 3.29 -7.69 21.35
N ARG A 315 3.49 -6.37 21.49
CA ARG A 315 4.81 -5.76 21.67
C ARG A 315 5.49 -6.21 22.96
N LEU A 316 4.74 -6.37 24.05
CA LEU A 316 5.30 -6.83 25.32
C LEU A 316 5.65 -8.32 25.29
N ILE A 317 4.82 -9.15 24.65
CA ILE A 317 5.18 -10.56 24.40
C ILE A 317 6.47 -10.65 23.56
N ALA A 318 6.60 -9.83 22.53
CA ALA A 318 7.79 -9.76 21.68
C ALA A 318 9.07 -9.38 22.45
N ARG A 319 8.95 -8.63 23.55
CA ARG A 319 10.06 -8.25 24.44
C ARG A 319 10.34 -9.29 25.53
N GLY A 320 9.59 -10.39 25.58
CA GLY A 320 9.72 -11.42 26.60
C GLY A 320 8.96 -11.15 27.91
N SER A 321 8.13 -10.11 27.98
CA SER A 321 7.40 -9.76 29.20
C SER A 321 6.44 -10.86 29.66
N SER A 322 6.44 -11.14 30.95
CA SER A 322 5.51 -12.03 31.64
C SER A 322 4.09 -11.42 31.69
N THR A 323 3.10 -12.26 32.02
CA THR A 323 1.71 -11.76 32.22
C THR A 323 1.61 -10.73 33.34
N ALA A 324 2.44 -10.85 34.38
CA ALA A 324 2.45 -9.93 35.50
C ALA A 324 3.04 -8.57 35.09
N GLU A 325 4.20 -8.57 34.43
CA GLU A 325 4.82 -7.33 33.94
C GLU A 325 3.90 -6.61 32.93
N MET A 326 3.22 -7.34 32.05
CA MET A 326 2.23 -6.77 31.13
C MET A 326 1.02 -6.17 31.86
N ALA A 327 0.57 -6.81 32.94
CA ALA A 327 -0.55 -6.33 33.75
C ALA A 327 -0.17 -5.00 34.43
N ASP A 328 1.03 -4.94 35.01
CA ASP A 328 1.56 -3.76 35.68
C ASP A 328 1.79 -2.61 34.69
N GLU A 329 2.47 -2.86 33.56
CA GLU A 329 2.78 -1.83 32.56
C GLU A 329 1.53 -1.23 31.89
N LEU A 330 0.50 -2.05 31.65
CA LEU A 330 -0.71 -1.62 30.96
C LEU A 330 -1.85 -1.20 31.89
N PHE A 331 -1.62 -1.23 33.20
CA PHE A 331 -2.61 -1.01 34.26
C PHE A 331 -3.86 -1.89 34.07
N LEU A 332 -3.64 -3.19 33.91
CA LEU A 332 -4.67 -4.22 33.67
C LEU A 332 -4.59 -5.33 34.72
N SER A 333 -5.68 -6.11 34.87
CA SER A 333 -5.60 -7.35 35.65
C SER A 333 -4.88 -8.45 34.87
N GLY A 334 -4.19 -9.36 35.56
CA GLY A 334 -3.59 -10.53 34.92
C GLY A 334 -4.61 -11.45 34.21
N HIS A 335 -5.89 -11.41 34.58
CA HIS A 335 -6.95 -12.11 33.86
C HIS A 335 -7.23 -11.44 32.51
N THR A 336 -7.39 -10.11 32.51
CA THR A 336 -7.61 -9.32 31.30
C THR A 336 -6.45 -9.45 30.30
N VAL A 337 -5.20 -9.46 30.79
CA VAL A 337 -4.02 -9.72 29.95
C VAL A 337 -4.10 -11.10 29.29
N ARG A 338 -4.49 -12.15 30.01
CA ARG A 338 -4.65 -13.51 29.44
C ARG A 338 -5.72 -13.56 28.36
N ASP A 339 -6.81 -12.82 28.52
CA ASP A 339 -7.86 -12.75 27.50
C ASP A 339 -7.38 -12.05 26.23
N TYR A 340 -6.65 -10.94 26.36
CA TYR A 340 -6.00 -10.31 25.21
C TYR A 340 -4.99 -11.22 24.53
N VAL A 341 -4.17 -11.96 25.29
CA VAL A 341 -3.22 -12.94 24.73
C VAL A 341 -3.96 -14.00 23.90
N LYS A 342 -5.08 -14.55 24.40
CA LYS A 342 -5.90 -15.52 23.66
C LYS A 342 -6.48 -14.92 22.37
N ALA A 343 -7.00 -13.69 22.44
CA ALA A 343 -7.53 -13.00 21.27
C ALA A 343 -6.45 -12.78 20.20
N VAL A 344 -5.25 -12.35 20.61
CA VAL A 344 -4.08 -12.22 19.71
C VAL A 344 -3.73 -13.57 19.07
N PHE A 345 -3.62 -14.63 19.87
CA PHE A 345 -3.28 -15.97 19.36
C PHE A 345 -4.29 -16.46 18.33
N HIS A 346 -5.59 -16.25 18.59
CA HIS A 346 -6.65 -16.57 17.65
C HIS A 346 -6.54 -15.78 16.34
N LYS A 347 -6.36 -14.45 16.41
CA LYS A 347 -6.25 -13.59 15.23
C LYS A 347 -5.01 -13.88 14.37
N VAL A 348 -3.89 -14.17 15.04
CA VAL A 348 -2.61 -14.44 14.39
C VAL A 348 -2.52 -15.90 13.91
N GLY A 349 -3.34 -16.79 14.45
CA GLY A 349 -3.33 -18.22 14.14
C GLY A 349 -2.08 -18.90 14.67
N VAL A 350 -1.85 -18.74 15.97
CA VAL A 350 -0.75 -19.34 16.76
C VAL A 350 -1.30 -19.84 18.08
N THR A 351 -0.59 -20.75 18.75
CA THR A 351 -1.04 -21.39 19.99
C THR A 351 -0.15 -21.06 21.19
N SER A 352 1.05 -20.50 20.96
CA SER A 352 1.99 -20.17 22.02
C SER A 352 2.67 -18.80 21.82
N ARG A 353 3.25 -18.26 22.90
CA ARG A 353 4.04 -17.02 22.85
C ARG A 353 5.25 -17.19 21.92
N GLY A 354 5.90 -18.35 21.99
CA GLY A 354 7.03 -18.69 21.12
C GLY A 354 6.62 -18.71 19.64
N GLU A 355 5.48 -19.30 19.31
CA GLU A 355 4.93 -19.27 17.94
C GLU A 355 4.55 -17.86 17.50
N LEU A 356 3.94 -17.06 18.39
CA LEU A 356 3.65 -15.66 18.09
C LEU A 356 4.93 -14.88 17.75
N VAL A 357 5.96 -15.00 18.58
CA VAL A 357 7.28 -14.37 18.34
C VAL A 357 7.89 -14.93 17.05
N ALA A 358 7.94 -16.24 16.89
CA ALA A 358 8.49 -16.86 15.68
C ALA A 358 7.76 -16.42 14.40
N LYS A 359 6.44 -16.17 14.45
CA LYS A 359 5.65 -15.74 13.30
C LYS A 359 5.76 -14.24 13.02
N LEU A 360 5.90 -13.41 14.06
CA LEU A 360 6.16 -11.97 13.93
C LEU A 360 7.61 -11.68 13.50
N PHE A 361 8.55 -12.57 13.87
CA PHE A 361 9.98 -12.43 13.63
C PHE A 361 10.55 -13.54 12.74
N ALA A 362 9.71 -14.20 11.94
CA ALA A 362 10.07 -15.31 11.05
C ALA A 362 11.22 -14.97 10.10
N ASP A 363 11.47 -13.67 9.89
CA ASP A 363 12.45 -13.16 8.96
C ASP A 363 13.73 -12.59 9.61
N HIS A 364 13.88 -12.45 10.95
CA HIS A 364 14.94 -11.57 11.49
C HIS A 364 15.57 -11.86 12.88
N TYR A 365 15.43 -13.04 13.47
CA TYR A 365 16.22 -13.34 14.68
C TYR A 365 17.59 -13.95 14.33
N GLU A 366 18.66 -13.16 14.34
CA GLU A 366 19.94 -13.67 14.85
C GLU A 366 19.86 -13.60 16.38
N PRO A 367 20.01 -14.72 17.11
CA PRO A 367 20.09 -14.66 18.56
C PRO A 367 21.37 -13.91 18.95
N VAL A 368 21.23 -12.64 19.33
CA VAL A 368 22.20 -11.96 20.18
C VAL A 368 22.17 -12.70 21.52
N HIS A 369 22.99 -13.74 21.66
CA HIS A 369 23.53 -14.33 22.91
C HIS A 369 24.00 -15.78 22.68
N LEU A 370 25.06 -15.98 21.89
CA LEU A 370 25.93 -17.17 21.97
C LEU A 370 27.39 -16.80 21.65
N GLN A 371 27.94 -15.76 22.30
CA GLN A 371 29.37 -15.46 22.25
C GLN A 371 30.11 -15.64 23.58
N ASN A 372 29.46 -16.19 24.61
CA ASN A 372 30.14 -16.60 25.83
C ASN A 372 29.72 -18.01 26.23
N VAL A 373 30.11 -19.01 25.43
CA VAL A 373 30.36 -20.35 25.99
C VAL A 373 31.87 -20.50 25.95
N VAL A 374 32.47 -20.32 27.12
CA VAL A 374 33.85 -20.75 27.36
C VAL A 374 33.82 -22.26 27.26
N ASP A 375 34.47 -22.81 26.23
CA ASP A 375 34.82 -24.24 26.20
C ASP A 375 35.76 -24.50 27.38
N VAL A 376 35.21 -25.04 28.46
CA VAL A 376 36.01 -25.69 29.49
C VAL A 376 36.37 -27.06 28.92
N HIS A 377 37.53 -27.13 28.25
CA HIS A 377 38.24 -28.39 28.08
C HIS A 377 38.56 -28.92 29.48
N ASN A 378 38.04 -30.09 29.81
CA ASN A 378 38.48 -30.86 30.96
C ASN A 378 39.50 -31.87 30.44
N ASP A 379 40.75 -31.71 30.88
CA ASP A 379 41.83 -32.70 30.75
C ASP A 379 41.51 -34.02 31.46
#